data_AF-A0A1M7MNX1-F1
#
_entry.id   AF-A0A1M7MNX1-F1
#
_cell.length_a   1.000
_cell.length_b   1.000
_cell.length_c   1.000
_cell.angle_alpha   90.00
_cell.angle_beta   90.00
_cell.angle_gamma   90.00
#
_symmetry.space_group_name_H-M   'P 1'
#
loop_
_entity.id
_entity.type
_entity.pdbx_description
1 polymer ?
#
loop_
_entity_poly.entity_id
_entity_poly.type
_entity_poly.pdbx_seq_one_letter_code
_entity_poly.pdbx_strand_id
1 'polypeptide(L)'
;MENEKELYTNLIPLLNCKDYTVSGDTFEVMQNQDYEMLVTSPVPVDLENYYKSENYISHTDSKKSLFDKVYQKVKNHTLKQKLSLLNSFKTETKSVLDVGAGTGDFLKVCKNNSWETFGVEPSLDAKKIAETKGVFLESDLFEISNKKFDVITLWHVLEHVESLKKTIKTLKKLLKPNGRVVVAVPNYKSYDAKYYKEYWAAYDVPRHLWHFSQCSIHKLFSEVEMIVENTLPMKFDSYYVSLLSEKYKSGKSNPLKASYVGFVSNFKARSTSEYSSLIYVLKNY
;
A
#
# COMPACT_ATOMS: atom_id res chain seq x y z
N MET A 1 20.83 -4.10 -5.00
CA MET A 1 21.40 -3.60 -3.73
C MET A 1 22.22 -2.33 -3.88
N GLU A 2 23.04 -2.10 -4.91
CA GLU A 2 23.83 -0.85 -5.01
C GLU A 2 23.00 0.44 -5.05
N ASN A 3 21.87 0.46 -5.76
CA ASN A 3 20.99 1.63 -5.84
C ASN A 3 20.15 1.90 -4.58
N GLU A 4 20.15 1.01 -3.59
CA GLU A 4 19.34 1.16 -2.36
C GLU A 4 20.17 1.74 -1.20
N LYS A 5 21.51 1.70 -1.29
CA LYS A 5 22.41 2.03 -0.18
C LYS A 5 22.16 3.42 0.39
N GLU A 6 21.84 4.38 -0.47
CA GLU A 6 21.54 5.77 -0.06
C GLU A 6 20.26 5.90 0.80
N LEU A 7 19.30 4.98 0.66
CA LEU A 7 18.10 4.99 1.50
C LEU A 7 18.40 4.59 2.95
N TYR A 8 19.54 3.92 3.17
CA TYR A 8 20.02 3.45 4.47
C TYR A 8 21.21 4.25 5.04
N THR A 9 21.60 5.35 4.40
CA THR A 9 22.66 6.23 4.93
C THR A 9 22.12 7.29 5.89
N ASN A 10 22.93 7.69 6.89
CA ASN A 10 22.62 8.76 7.85
C ASN A 10 21.27 8.62 8.57
N LEU A 11 20.86 7.38 8.84
CA LEU A 11 19.61 7.09 9.51
C LEU A 11 19.66 7.50 10.99
N ILE A 12 18.59 8.15 11.46
CA ILE A 12 18.44 8.60 12.84
C ILE A 12 17.34 7.76 13.50
N PRO A 13 17.60 7.01 14.59
CA PRO A 13 16.57 6.26 15.29
C PRO A 13 15.41 7.16 15.73
N LEU A 14 14.16 6.73 15.47
CA LEU A 14 12.95 7.50 15.82
C LEU A 14 12.04 6.75 16.80
N LEU A 15 11.69 5.49 16.48
CA LEU A 15 10.79 4.66 17.28
C LEU A 15 11.27 3.21 17.29
N ASN A 16 10.89 2.48 18.34
CA ASN A 16 10.99 1.02 18.38
C ASN A 16 9.59 0.42 18.26
N CYS A 17 9.35 -0.33 17.20
CA CYS A 17 8.05 -0.93 16.90
C CYS A 17 8.12 -2.45 17.06
N LYS A 18 7.09 -3.02 17.67
CA LYS A 18 6.96 -4.46 17.83
C LYS A 18 6.23 -5.07 16.63
N ASP A 19 6.70 -6.22 16.15
CA ASP A 19 5.94 -7.08 15.25
C ASP A 19 4.82 -7.77 16.05
N TYR A 20 3.59 -7.35 15.81
CA TYR A 20 2.40 -7.92 16.46
C TYR A 20 1.79 -9.11 15.69
N THR A 21 2.37 -9.48 14.55
CA THR A 21 1.78 -10.41 13.59
C THR A 21 2.46 -11.77 13.62
N VAL A 22 3.79 -11.82 13.67
CA VAL A 22 4.55 -13.08 13.50
C VAL A 22 5.53 -13.36 14.63
N SER A 23 6.58 -12.57 14.75
CA SER A 23 7.74 -12.85 15.62
C SER A 23 7.53 -12.39 17.06
N GLY A 24 6.84 -11.26 17.27
CA GLY A 24 6.85 -10.58 18.56
C GLY A 24 8.11 -9.75 18.83
N ASP A 25 9.06 -9.75 17.89
CA ASP A 25 10.34 -9.02 18.00
C ASP A 25 10.15 -7.52 17.82
N THR A 26 11.17 -6.76 18.20
CA THR A 26 11.19 -5.29 18.08
C THR A 26 12.15 -4.88 16.98
N PHE A 27 11.70 -3.96 16.13
CA PHE A 27 12.44 -3.38 15.03
C PHE A 27 12.53 -1.87 15.20
N GLU A 28 13.65 -1.29 14.78
CA GLU A 28 13.85 0.15 14.76
C GLU A 28 13.16 0.74 13.52
N VAL A 29 12.37 1.80 13.74
CA VAL A 29 11.90 2.68 12.68
C VAL A 29 12.79 3.92 12.73
N MET A 30 13.61 4.08 11.70
CA MET A 30 14.65 5.12 11.62
C MET A 30 14.29 6.16 10.57
N GLN A 31 14.64 7.42 10.81
CA GLN A 31 14.38 8.54 9.93
C GLN A 31 15.50 8.69 8.89
N ASN A 32 15.10 8.73 7.61
CA ASN A 32 15.92 9.22 6.51
C ASN A 32 15.56 10.70 6.27
N GLN A 33 16.47 11.61 6.60
CA GLN A 33 16.23 13.05 6.47
C GLN A 33 16.25 13.53 5.01
N ASP A 34 17.08 12.91 4.18
CA ASP A 34 17.25 13.29 2.77
C ASP A 34 15.96 13.09 1.97
N TYR A 35 15.22 12.02 2.25
CA TYR A 35 13.93 11.72 1.62
C TYR A 35 12.72 12.13 2.46
N GLU A 36 12.90 12.48 3.74
CA GLU A 36 11.81 12.73 4.68
C GLU A 36 10.87 11.52 4.83
N MET A 37 11.44 10.33 4.95
CA MET A 37 10.72 9.07 5.17
C MET A 37 11.29 8.33 6.37
N LEU A 38 10.59 7.29 6.80
CA LEU A 38 11.12 6.34 7.77
C LEU A 38 11.42 5.00 7.11
N VAL A 39 12.36 4.28 7.70
CA VAL A 39 12.88 3.00 7.20
C VAL A 39 12.90 2.03 8.37
N THR A 40 12.39 0.82 8.14
CA THR A 40 12.48 -0.27 9.12
C THR A 40 13.86 -0.91 9.06
N SER A 41 14.49 -1.10 10.22
CA SER A 41 15.81 -1.71 10.34
C SER A 41 15.92 -2.57 11.61
N PRO A 42 16.66 -3.70 11.57
CA PRO A 42 17.21 -4.32 10.38
C PRO A 42 16.11 -4.92 9.50
N VAL A 43 16.38 -5.11 8.21
CA VAL A 43 15.54 -5.96 7.35
C VAL A 43 15.89 -7.41 7.66
N PRO A 44 14.93 -8.25 8.09
CA PRO A 44 15.17 -9.67 8.32
C PRO A 44 15.70 -10.37 7.05
N VAL A 45 16.66 -11.28 7.22
CA VAL A 45 17.19 -12.09 6.10
C VAL A 45 16.11 -13.01 5.53
N ASP A 46 15.14 -13.42 6.36
CA ASP A 46 14.06 -14.33 6.04
C ASP A 46 12.70 -13.63 5.99
N LEU A 47 12.65 -12.43 5.39
CA LEU A 47 11.44 -11.60 5.30
C LEU A 47 10.21 -12.36 4.76
N GLU A 48 10.41 -13.33 3.87
CA GLU A 48 9.34 -14.23 3.37
C GLU A 48 8.55 -14.93 4.48
N ASN A 49 9.19 -15.28 5.60
CA ASN A 49 8.52 -15.94 6.72
C ASN A 49 7.49 -15.04 7.40
N TYR A 50 7.67 -13.72 7.33
CA TYR A 50 6.72 -12.75 7.89
C TYR A 50 5.43 -12.65 7.06
N TYR A 51 5.43 -13.14 5.81
CA TYR A 51 4.23 -13.25 4.97
C TYR A 51 3.44 -14.56 5.18
N LYS A 52 4.00 -15.56 5.88
CA LYS A 52 3.40 -16.90 6.03
C LYS A 52 2.36 -17.02 7.16
N SER A 53 2.12 -15.97 7.94
CA SER A 53 1.16 -16.06 9.05
C SER A 53 -0.28 -16.26 8.56
N GLU A 54 -1.03 -17.15 9.23
CA GLU A 54 -2.42 -17.49 8.92
C GLU A 54 -3.36 -16.27 8.83
N ASN A 55 -2.97 -15.14 9.44
CA ASN A 55 -3.71 -13.89 9.43
C ASN A 55 -3.56 -13.06 8.14
N TYR A 56 -2.56 -13.32 7.28
CA TYR A 56 -2.46 -12.65 5.98
C TYR A 56 -3.52 -13.17 4.99
N ILE A 57 -3.91 -14.45 5.15
CA ILE A 57 -4.90 -15.14 4.30
C ILE A 57 -6.33 -14.97 4.86
N SER A 58 -6.51 -14.48 6.10
CA SER A 58 -7.82 -14.44 6.78
C SER A 58 -8.74 -13.26 6.40
N HIS A 59 -8.62 -12.72 5.18
CA HIS A 59 -9.78 -12.11 4.50
C HIS A 59 -10.50 -13.16 3.65
N THR A 60 -10.64 -14.36 4.22
CA THR A 60 -11.46 -15.44 3.68
C THR A 60 -12.92 -15.00 3.70
N ASP A 61 -13.64 -15.36 2.63
CA ASP A 61 -15.06 -15.13 2.39
C ASP A 61 -15.99 -15.87 3.39
N SER A 62 -15.78 -15.61 4.69
CA SER A 62 -16.68 -15.98 5.76
C SER A 62 -17.93 -15.09 5.68
N LYS A 63 -19.05 -15.63 5.19
CA LYS A 63 -20.34 -14.90 5.10
C LYS A 63 -21.14 -14.89 6.41
N LYS A 64 -20.52 -15.17 7.56
CA LYS A 64 -21.27 -15.55 8.78
C LYS A 64 -21.49 -14.41 9.78
N SER A 65 -20.65 -13.38 9.86
CA SER A 65 -20.81 -12.29 10.85
C SER A 65 -21.34 -10.97 10.25
N LEU A 66 -21.91 -10.11 11.11
CA LEU A 66 -22.27 -8.72 10.76
C LEU A 66 -21.05 -7.91 10.32
N PHE A 67 -19.88 -8.17 10.91
CA PHE A 67 -18.62 -7.53 10.57
C PHE A 67 -18.20 -7.87 9.13
N ASP A 68 -18.34 -9.13 8.73
CA ASP A 68 -18.01 -9.57 7.36
C ASP A 68 -18.87 -8.86 6.31
N LYS A 69 -20.17 -8.66 6.60
CA LYS A 69 -21.07 -7.93 5.70
C LYS A 69 -20.66 -6.46 5.55
N VAL A 70 -20.28 -5.81 6.65
CA VAL A 70 -19.79 -4.43 6.62
C VAL A 70 -18.48 -4.34 5.84
N TYR A 71 -17.54 -5.25 6.12
CA TYR A 71 -16.28 -5.35 5.41
C TYR A 71 -16.49 -5.51 3.90
N GLN A 72 -17.33 -6.45 3.47
CA GLN A 72 -17.62 -6.67 2.05
C GLN A 72 -18.29 -5.46 1.40
N LYS A 73 -19.15 -4.71 2.13
CA LYS A 73 -19.75 -3.47 1.62
C LYS A 73 -18.69 -2.37 1.42
N VAL A 74 -17.79 -2.19 2.38
CA VAL A 74 -16.67 -1.24 2.28
C VAL A 74 -15.72 -1.64 1.16
N LYS A 75 -15.35 -2.92 1.07
CA LYS A 75 -14.54 -3.47 -0.03
C LYS A 75 -15.17 -3.17 -1.39
N ASN A 76 -16.45 -3.51 -1.60
CA ASN A 76 -17.12 -3.23 -2.87
C ASN A 76 -17.20 -1.72 -3.19
N HIS A 77 -17.38 -0.87 -2.17
CA HIS A 77 -17.37 0.57 -2.35
C HIS A 77 -15.98 1.09 -2.76
N THR A 78 -14.91 0.65 -2.08
CA THR A 78 -13.54 1.05 -2.39
C THR A 78 -13.10 0.56 -3.77
N LEU A 79 -13.47 -0.67 -4.17
CA LEU A 79 -13.21 -1.17 -5.53
C LEU A 79 -13.86 -0.30 -6.61
N LYS A 80 -15.10 0.16 -6.39
CA LYS A 80 -15.78 1.09 -7.31
C LYS A 80 -15.08 2.46 -7.35
N GLN A 81 -14.59 2.96 -6.21
CA GLN A 81 -13.83 4.21 -6.18
C GLN A 81 -12.51 4.10 -6.93
N LYS A 82 -11.77 3.00 -6.74
CA LYS A 82 -10.54 2.71 -7.48
C LYS A 82 -10.80 2.65 -8.99
N LEU A 83 -11.85 1.94 -9.41
CA LEU A 83 -12.26 1.90 -10.82
C LEU A 83 -12.67 3.30 -11.35
N SER A 84 -13.42 4.06 -10.56
CA SER A 84 -13.83 5.42 -10.94
C SER A 84 -12.64 6.35 -11.13
N LEU A 85 -11.58 6.20 -10.32
CA LEU A 85 -10.33 6.93 -10.50
C LEU A 85 -9.67 6.57 -11.83
N LEU A 86 -9.54 5.28 -12.14
CA LEU A 86 -9.00 4.82 -13.41
C LEU A 86 -9.80 5.35 -14.60
N ASN A 87 -11.12 5.30 -14.52
CA ASN A 87 -12.02 5.81 -15.57
C ASN A 87 -11.98 7.35 -15.72
N SER A 88 -11.46 8.08 -14.74
CA SER A 88 -11.29 9.53 -14.85
C SER A 88 -10.11 9.93 -15.74
N PHE A 89 -9.19 9.00 -16.00
CA PHE A 89 -8.03 9.26 -16.84
C PHE A 89 -8.37 9.15 -18.32
N LYS A 90 -7.87 10.08 -19.11
CA LYS A 90 -7.83 9.94 -20.57
C LYS A 90 -6.81 8.86 -20.91
N THR A 91 -7.31 7.71 -21.35
CA THR A 91 -6.51 6.53 -21.71
C THR A 91 -6.82 6.15 -23.15
N GLU A 92 -5.81 5.67 -23.87
CA GLU A 92 -5.97 5.29 -25.28
C GLU A 92 -6.57 3.90 -25.41
N THR A 93 -6.07 2.93 -24.64
CA THR A 93 -6.45 1.52 -24.78
C THR A 93 -7.19 0.94 -23.57
N LYS A 94 -7.21 1.67 -22.44
CA LYS A 94 -7.65 1.18 -21.13
C LYS A 94 -6.89 -0.08 -20.68
N SER A 95 -5.57 -0.06 -20.72
CA SER A 95 -4.74 -1.14 -20.17
C SER A 95 -4.25 -0.81 -18.76
N VAL A 96 -4.44 -1.75 -17.84
CA VAL A 96 -4.03 -1.64 -16.43
C VAL A 96 -3.15 -2.81 -16.01
N LEU A 97 -2.06 -2.50 -15.31
CA LEU A 97 -1.28 -3.45 -14.52
C LEU A 97 -1.51 -3.18 -13.02
N ASP A 98 -1.94 -4.18 -12.26
CA ASP A 98 -2.04 -4.10 -10.80
C ASP A 98 -0.90 -4.90 -10.15
N VAL A 99 0.04 -4.21 -9.51
CA VAL A 99 1.17 -4.85 -8.81
C VAL A 99 0.74 -5.13 -7.37
N GLY A 100 0.87 -6.38 -6.92
CA GLY A 100 0.27 -6.87 -5.68
C GLY A 100 -1.24 -7.00 -5.82
N ALA A 101 -1.69 -7.69 -6.87
CA ALA A 101 -3.11 -7.82 -7.22
C ALA A 101 -3.92 -8.66 -6.22
N GLY A 102 -3.26 -9.32 -5.26
CA GLY A 102 -3.88 -10.17 -4.27
C GLY A 102 -4.76 -11.23 -4.92
N THR A 103 -6.00 -11.35 -4.46
CA THR A 103 -6.96 -12.33 -5.02
C THR A 103 -7.68 -11.86 -6.29
N GLY A 104 -7.18 -10.82 -6.97
CA GLY A 104 -7.65 -10.38 -8.29
C GLY A 104 -8.98 -9.62 -8.30
N ASP A 105 -9.54 -9.22 -7.16
CA ASP A 105 -10.85 -8.56 -7.08
C ASP A 105 -10.90 -7.23 -7.85
N PHE A 106 -9.84 -6.42 -7.74
CA PHE A 106 -9.77 -5.14 -8.44
C PHE A 106 -9.67 -5.31 -9.95
N LEU A 107 -8.80 -6.22 -10.40
CA LEU A 107 -8.69 -6.55 -11.82
C LEU A 107 -9.99 -7.14 -12.37
N LYS A 108 -10.73 -7.95 -11.59
CA LYS A 108 -12.05 -8.44 -12.01
C LYS A 108 -13.02 -7.29 -12.27
N VAL A 109 -13.05 -6.30 -11.38
CA VAL A 109 -13.89 -5.11 -11.52
C VAL A 109 -13.48 -4.28 -12.75
N CYS A 110 -12.18 -4.12 -13.00
CA CYS A 110 -11.65 -3.43 -14.18
C CYS A 110 -12.00 -4.16 -15.48
N LYS A 111 -11.81 -5.48 -15.53
CA LYS A 111 -12.15 -6.34 -16.67
C LYS A 111 -13.63 -6.26 -17.03
N ASN A 112 -14.51 -6.26 -16.02
CA ASN A 112 -15.95 -6.07 -16.21
C ASN A 112 -16.32 -4.66 -16.71
N ASN A 113 -15.37 -3.72 -16.71
CA ASN A 113 -15.54 -2.36 -17.19
C ASN A 113 -14.66 -2.07 -18.43
N SER A 114 -14.36 -3.11 -19.22
CA SER A 114 -13.64 -3.04 -20.49
C SER A 114 -12.20 -2.56 -20.39
N TRP A 115 -11.55 -2.77 -19.25
CA TRP A 115 -10.10 -2.63 -19.15
C TRP A 115 -9.40 -3.92 -19.58
N GLU A 116 -8.30 -3.79 -20.30
CA GLU A 116 -7.34 -4.87 -20.50
C GLU A 116 -6.49 -5.00 -19.23
N THR A 117 -6.60 -6.13 -18.54
CA THR A 117 -6.07 -6.29 -17.18
C THR A 117 -4.89 -7.23 -17.12
N PHE A 118 -3.83 -6.78 -16.45
CA PHE A 118 -2.65 -7.56 -16.09
C PHE A 118 -2.40 -7.41 -14.59
N GLY A 119 -1.78 -8.40 -13.95
CA GLY A 119 -1.46 -8.30 -12.54
C GLY A 119 -0.25 -9.13 -12.14
N VAL A 120 0.36 -8.73 -11.03
CA VAL A 120 1.50 -9.42 -10.40
C VAL A 120 1.12 -9.75 -8.97
N GLU A 121 1.35 -11.00 -8.55
CA GLU A 121 1.15 -11.45 -7.19
C GLU A 121 2.11 -12.59 -6.85
N PRO A 122 3.03 -12.45 -5.88
CA PRO A 122 3.93 -13.52 -5.49
C PRO A 122 3.23 -14.69 -4.78
N SER A 123 2.11 -14.45 -4.07
CA SER A 123 1.41 -15.50 -3.33
C SER A 123 0.69 -16.50 -4.24
N LEU A 124 1.14 -17.75 -4.21
CA LEU A 124 0.51 -18.86 -4.96
C LEU A 124 -0.95 -19.08 -4.54
N ASP A 125 -1.29 -18.90 -3.27
CA ASP A 125 -2.67 -19.10 -2.82
C ASP A 125 -3.58 -17.97 -3.27
N ALA A 126 -3.11 -16.72 -3.24
CA ALA A 126 -3.84 -15.59 -3.78
C ALA A 126 -4.09 -15.74 -5.29
N LYS A 127 -3.09 -16.24 -6.03
CA LYS A 127 -3.19 -16.59 -7.45
C LYS A 127 -4.24 -17.64 -7.75
N LYS A 128 -4.24 -18.77 -7.03
CA LYS A 128 -5.28 -19.81 -7.19
C LYS A 128 -6.68 -19.23 -7.01
N ILE A 129 -6.86 -18.35 -6.01
CA ILE A 129 -8.15 -17.68 -5.79
C ILE A 129 -8.47 -16.73 -6.96
N ALA A 130 -7.51 -15.95 -7.46
CA ALA A 130 -7.69 -15.07 -8.61
C ALA A 130 -8.09 -15.84 -9.88
N GLU A 131 -7.49 -17.02 -10.12
CA GLU A 131 -7.81 -17.89 -11.24
C GLU A 131 -9.27 -18.35 -11.21
N THR A 132 -9.82 -18.68 -10.03
CA THR A 132 -11.26 -19.01 -9.90
C THR A 132 -12.19 -17.87 -10.33
N LYS A 133 -11.68 -16.63 -10.37
CA LYS A 133 -12.42 -15.43 -10.81
C LYS A 133 -12.16 -15.10 -12.30
N GLY A 134 -11.31 -15.89 -12.98
CA GLY A 134 -10.89 -15.68 -14.36
C GLY A 134 -9.86 -14.56 -14.51
N VAL A 135 -8.99 -14.39 -13.51
CA VAL A 135 -7.86 -13.45 -13.48
C VAL A 135 -6.58 -14.25 -13.31
N PHE A 136 -5.67 -14.16 -14.30
CA PHE A 136 -4.35 -14.78 -14.27
C PHE A 136 -3.32 -13.72 -13.89
N LEU A 137 -2.39 -14.06 -13.01
CA LEU A 137 -1.41 -13.14 -12.44
C LEU A 137 0.00 -13.68 -12.63
N GLU A 138 0.93 -12.80 -12.97
CA GLU A 138 2.36 -13.10 -13.03
C GLU A 138 2.98 -13.15 -11.63
N SER A 139 4.16 -13.77 -11.49
CA SER A 139 4.87 -13.84 -10.19
C SER A 139 5.70 -12.62 -9.89
N ASP A 140 6.39 -12.10 -10.90
CA ASP A 140 7.35 -11.03 -10.72
C ASP A 140 7.09 -9.89 -11.70
N LEU A 141 7.09 -8.67 -11.17
CA LEU A 141 7.03 -7.43 -11.93
C LEU A 141 8.21 -7.31 -12.89
N PHE A 142 9.40 -7.80 -12.51
CA PHE A 142 10.62 -7.67 -13.30
C PHE A 142 10.65 -8.61 -14.52
N GLU A 143 9.78 -9.61 -14.57
CA GLU A 143 9.64 -10.53 -15.71
C GLU A 143 8.74 -9.95 -16.81
N ILE A 144 7.95 -8.92 -16.50
CA ILE A 144 7.10 -8.25 -17.49
C ILE A 144 7.99 -7.51 -18.50
N SER A 145 7.94 -7.99 -19.74
CA SER A 145 8.66 -7.42 -20.88
C SER A 145 7.72 -7.17 -22.05
N ASN A 146 8.12 -6.26 -22.96
CA ASN A 146 7.40 -5.95 -24.20
C ASN A 146 5.92 -5.54 -24.03
N LYS A 147 5.54 -5.01 -22.87
CA LYS A 147 4.21 -4.49 -22.58
C LYS A 147 4.29 -3.06 -22.04
N LYS A 148 3.26 -2.27 -22.34
CA LYS A 148 3.11 -0.89 -21.89
C LYS A 148 1.68 -0.64 -21.45
N PHE A 149 1.51 0.00 -20.30
CA PHE A 149 0.21 0.21 -19.68
C PHE A 149 -0.20 1.68 -19.69
N ASP A 150 -1.50 1.94 -19.84
CA ASP A 150 -2.06 3.28 -19.63
C ASP A 150 -2.03 3.65 -18.14
N VAL A 151 -2.30 2.67 -17.27
CA VAL A 151 -2.29 2.84 -15.81
C VAL A 151 -1.57 1.68 -15.13
N ILE A 152 -0.74 1.95 -14.14
CA ILE A 152 -0.19 0.95 -13.22
C ILE A 152 -0.66 1.28 -11.82
N THR A 153 -1.18 0.30 -11.06
CA THR A 153 -1.66 0.49 -9.69
C THR A 153 -0.84 -0.30 -8.69
N LEU A 154 -0.62 0.30 -7.51
CA LEU A 154 0.00 -0.31 -6.34
C LEU A 154 -0.85 0.06 -5.12
N TRP A 155 -1.63 -0.88 -4.61
CA TRP A 155 -2.52 -0.64 -3.47
C TRP A 155 -1.93 -1.26 -2.19
N HIS A 156 -1.22 -0.48 -1.38
CA HIS A 156 -0.48 -0.98 -0.21
C HIS A 156 0.55 -2.05 -0.57
N VAL A 157 1.48 -1.68 -1.46
CA VAL A 157 2.51 -2.57 -2.00
C VAL A 157 3.88 -1.92 -1.99
N LEU A 158 3.96 -0.62 -2.28
CA LEU A 158 5.24 0.08 -2.38
C LEU A 158 6.01 0.09 -1.04
N GLU A 159 5.31 0.05 0.09
CA GLU A 159 5.89 -0.05 1.43
C GLU A 159 6.58 -1.40 1.71
N HIS A 160 6.22 -2.43 0.94
CA HIS A 160 6.70 -3.81 1.11
C HIS A 160 7.88 -4.18 0.20
N VAL A 161 8.14 -3.41 -0.86
CA VAL A 161 9.11 -3.84 -1.89
C VAL A 161 10.56 -3.74 -1.40
N GLU A 162 11.32 -4.83 -1.49
CA GLU A 162 12.73 -4.84 -1.05
C GLU A 162 13.66 -3.97 -1.92
N SER A 163 13.30 -3.76 -3.19
CA SER A 163 14.10 -2.97 -4.14
C SER A 163 13.32 -1.74 -4.61
N LEU A 164 13.04 -0.79 -3.71
CA LEU A 164 12.20 0.38 -3.94
C LEU A 164 12.57 1.17 -5.20
N LYS A 165 13.82 1.59 -5.34
CA LYS A 165 14.26 2.40 -6.49
C LYS A 165 14.23 1.61 -7.80
N LYS A 166 14.55 0.30 -7.73
CA LYS A 166 14.44 -0.60 -8.89
C LYS A 166 12.98 -0.75 -9.33
N THR A 167 12.07 -0.95 -8.39
CA THR A 167 10.62 -1.04 -8.64
C THR A 167 10.12 0.22 -9.32
N ILE A 168 10.41 1.41 -8.79
CA ILE A 168 10.00 2.70 -9.37
C ILE A 168 10.50 2.86 -10.82
N LYS A 169 11.77 2.51 -11.09
CA LYS A 169 12.33 2.52 -12.46
C LYS A 169 11.60 1.54 -13.39
N THR A 170 11.26 0.35 -12.90
CA THR A 170 10.49 -0.63 -13.67
C THR A 170 9.08 -0.13 -13.97
N LEU A 171 8.41 0.51 -13.00
CA LEU A 171 7.09 1.12 -13.23
C LEU A 171 7.15 2.13 -14.37
N LYS A 172 8.13 3.05 -14.37
CA LYS A 172 8.35 3.98 -15.50
C LYS A 172 8.54 3.24 -16.82
N LYS A 173 9.40 2.21 -16.84
CA LYS A 173 9.67 1.41 -18.05
C LYS A 173 8.43 0.71 -18.58
N LEU A 174 7.46 0.37 -17.73
CA LEU A 174 6.23 -0.31 -18.15
C LEU A 174 5.09 0.67 -18.50
N LEU A 175 5.27 1.97 -18.30
CA LEU A 175 4.26 2.97 -18.68
C LEU A 175 4.37 3.37 -20.16
N LYS A 176 3.22 3.65 -20.74
CA LYS A 176 3.12 4.44 -21.97
C LYS A 176 3.46 5.91 -21.73
N PRO A 177 3.77 6.68 -22.79
CA PRO A 177 3.73 8.14 -22.72
C PRO A 177 2.37 8.61 -22.19
N ASN A 178 2.35 9.63 -21.33
CA ASN A 178 1.15 10.13 -20.63
C ASN A 178 0.43 9.12 -19.71
N GLY A 179 1.01 7.93 -19.50
CA GLY A 179 0.50 6.92 -18.58
C GLY A 179 0.63 7.37 -17.12
N ARG A 180 -0.11 6.70 -16.24
CA ARG A 180 -0.13 7.02 -14.80
C ARG A 180 0.25 5.85 -13.92
N VAL A 181 1.00 6.12 -12.86
CA VAL A 181 1.09 5.23 -11.70
C VAL A 181 0.12 5.74 -10.64
N VAL A 182 -0.65 4.85 -10.04
CA VAL A 182 -1.47 5.13 -8.87
C VAL A 182 -0.88 4.34 -7.70
N VAL A 183 -0.37 5.04 -6.70
CA VAL A 183 0.26 4.44 -5.51
C VAL A 183 -0.59 4.79 -4.30
N ALA A 184 -1.06 3.80 -3.56
CA ALA A 184 -1.62 3.99 -2.23
C ALA A 184 -0.66 3.45 -1.18
N VAL A 185 -0.30 4.29 -0.21
CA VAL A 185 0.59 3.93 0.91
C VAL A 185 0.12 4.58 2.21
N PRO A 186 0.43 3.97 3.36
CA PRO A 186 0.31 4.62 4.66
C PRO A 186 1.14 5.89 4.74
N ASN A 187 0.69 6.81 5.59
CA ASN A 187 1.32 8.10 5.81
C ASN A 187 1.65 8.31 7.29
N TYR A 188 2.93 8.20 7.64
CA TYR A 188 3.40 8.32 9.03
C TYR A 188 3.21 9.74 9.61
N LYS A 189 2.92 10.75 8.78
CA LYS A 189 2.62 12.12 9.24
C LYS A 189 1.17 12.32 9.69
N SER A 190 0.32 11.31 9.50
CA SER A 190 -1.09 11.34 9.88
C SER A 190 -1.31 11.54 11.38
N TYR A 191 -2.51 11.96 11.75
CA TYR A 191 -2.85 12.18 13.16
C TYR A 191 -2.88 10.88 13.97
N ASP A 192 -3.40 9.79 13.40
CA ASP A 192 -3.44 8.48 14.05
C ASP A 192 -2.03 7.91 14.26
N ALA A 193 -1.10 8.12 13.32
CA ALA A 193 0.32 7.80 13.55
C ALA A 193 0.89 8.56 14.76
N LYS A 194 0.64 9.87 14.85
CA LYS A 194 1.05 10.69 16.00
C LYS A 194 0.38 10.29 17.32
N TYR A 195 -0.87 9.83 17.25
CA TYR A 195 -1.65 9.42 18.42
C TYR A 195 -1.22 8.06 18.96
N TYR A 196 -1.03 7.07 18.08
CA TYR A 196 -0.68 5.70 18.44
C TYR A 196 0.83 5.50 18.58
N LYS A 197 1.66 6.35 17.98
CA LYS A 197 3.13 6.29 18.06
C LYS A 197 3.64 4.89 17.68
N GLU A 198 4.49 4.27 18.49
CA GLU A 198 5.04 2.93 18.26
C GLU A 198 3.97 1.83 18.09
N TYR A 199 2.74 2.07 18.54
CA TYR A 199 1.61 1.14 18.38
C TYR A 199 0.80 1.37 17.10
N TRP A 200 1.20 2.30 16.24
CA TRP A 200 0.48 2.57 15.00
C TRP A 200 0.62 1.38 14.05
N ALA A 201 -0.52 0.74 13.75
CA ALA A 201 -0.53 -0.55 13.09
C ALA A 201 -0.01 -0.52 11.66
N ALA A 202 -0.05 0.63 10.99
CA ALA A 202 0.46 0.77 9.63
C ALA A 202 2.00 0.86 9.55
N TYR A 203 2.71 0.81 10.69
CA TYR A 203 4.14 0.50 10.67
C TYR A 203 4.41 -0.96 10.34
N ASP A 204 3.50 -1.89 10.68
CA ASP A 204 3.52 -3.32 10.32
C ASP A 204 4.93 -3.94 10.16
N VAL A 205 5.80 -3.68 11.14
CA VAL A 205 7.19 -4.12 11.08
C VAL A 205 7.27 -5.64 11.26
N PRO A 206 8.18 -6.33 10.57
CA PRO A 206 9.16 -5.81 9.61
C PRO A 206 8.68 -5.81 8.14
N ARG A 207 7.41 -6.10 7.87
CA ARG A 207 6.91 -6.24 6.48
C ARG A 207 6.85 -4.93 5.72
N HIS A 208 6.52 -3.84 6.39
CA HIS A 208 6.66 -2.51 5.82
C HIS A 208 8.10 -2.05 6.02
N LEU A 209 8.86 -2.03 4.94
CA LEU A 209 10.25 -1.59 4.91
C LEU A 209 10.34 -0.06 4.86
N TRP A 210 9.33 0.57 4.24
CA TRP A 210 9.31 1.99 3.93
C TRP A 210 8.06 2.67 4.48
N HIS A 211 8.24 3.78 5.19
CA HIS A 211 7.15 4.60 5.74
C HIS A 211 7.19 5.98 5.11
N PHE A 212 6.29 6.20 4.16
CA PHE A 212 6.34 7.37 3.29
C PHE A 212 5.68 8.61 3.91
N SER A 213 6.28 9.76 3.62
CA SER A 213 5.61 11.06 3.62
C SER A 213 5.24 11.48 2.19
N GLN A 214 4.40 12.50 2.05
CA GLN A 214 4.17 13.13 0.75
C GLN A 214 5.49 13.60 0.11
N CYS A 215 6.39 14.23 0.87
CA CYS A 215 7.69 14.70 0.38
C CYS A 215 8.53 13.55 -0.19
N SER A 216 8.56 12.40 0.50
CA SER A 216 9.31 11.24 0.06
C SER A 216 8.81 10.67 -1.27
N ILE A 217 7.48 10.59 -1.46
CA ILE A 217 6.89 10.14 -2.73
C ILE A 217 7.26 11.10 -3.86
N HIS A 218 7.16 12.41 -3.62
CA HIS A 218 7.57 13.41 -4.62
C HIS A 218 9.05 13.26 -5.00
N LYS A 219 9.95 13.15 -4.01
CA LYS A 219 11.40 12.99 -4.25
C LYS A 219 11.71 11.71 -5.03
N LEU A 220 11.26 10.56 -4.53
CA LEU A 220 11.54 9.25 -5.12
C LEU A 220 11.09 9.14 -6.59
N PHE A 221 9.90 9.63 -6.91
CA PHE A 221 9.37 9.55 -8.27
C PHE A 221 9.95 10.62 -9.20
N SER A 222 10.38 11.77 -8.67
CA SER A 222 11.07 12.81 -9.47
C SER A 222 12.42 12.36 -10.02
N GLU A 223 13.11 11.42 -9.35
CA GLU A 223 14.38 10.83 -9.84
C GLU A 223 14.22 10.07 -11.14
N VAL A 224 13.01 9.61 -11.43
CA VAL A 224 12.65 8.98 -12.70
C VAL A 224 11.73 9.91 -13.50
N GLU A 225 11.76 11.22 -13.28
CA GLU A 225 10.99 12.22 -14.04
C GLU A 225 9.48 11.93 -14.10
N MET A 226 8.94 11.31 -13.04
CA MET A 226 7.50 11.20 -12.83
C MET A 226 7.06 12.24 -11.80
N ILE A 227 5.92 12.88 -12.04
CA ILE A 227 5.43 13.98 -11.21
C ILE A 227 4.08 13.60 -10.60
N VAL A 228 3.88 13.90 -9.33
CA VAL A 228 2.58 13.73 -8.67
C VAL A 228 1.61 14.79 -9.20
N GLU A 229 0.58 14.37 -9.95
CA GLU A 229 -0.49 15.26 -10.43
C GLU A 229 -1.52 15.53 -9.33
N ASN A 230 -1.88 14.50 -8.56
CA ASN A 230 -2.92 14.56 -7.53
C ASN A 230 -2.58 13.69 -6.32
N THR A 231 -3.01 14.13 -5.15
CA THR A 231 -3.01 13.34 -3.91
C THR A 231 -4.43 13.23 -3.37
N LEU A 232 -4.92 12.01 -3.14
CA LEU A 232 -6.30 11.72 -2.72
C LEU A 232 -6.33 10.95 -1.39
N PRO A 233 -7.33 11.16 -0.53
CA PRO A 233 -7.39 10.50 0.78
C PRO A 233 -8.00 9.09 0.73
N MET A 234 -7.47 8.16 1.53
CA MET A 234 -8.13 6.88 1.85
C MET A 234 -8.79 6.96 3.23
N LYS A 235 -10.03 7.45 3.27
CA LYS A 235 -10.72 7.77 4.53
C LYS A 235 -11.05 6.56 5.39
N PHE A 236 -11.21 5.37 4.79
CA PHE A 236 -11.55 4.16 5.55
C PHE A 236 -10.36 3.60 6.33
N ASP A 237 -9.14 3.86 5.85
CA ASP A 237 -7.91 3.35 6.45
C ASP A 237 -7.73 3.87 7.86
N SER A 238 -8.05 5.14 8.14
CA SER A 238 -7.90 5.68 9.50
C SER A 238 -8.72 4.90 10.53
N TYR A 239 -9.89 4.35 10.15
CA TYR A 239 -10.71 3.54 11.04
C TYR A 239 -10.13 2.15 11.24
N TYR A 240 -9.69 1.51 10.15
CA TYR A 240 -9.12 0.16 10.20
C TYR A 240 -7.77 0.15 10.93
N VAL A 241 -6.88 1.08 10.59
CA VAL A 241 -5.58 1.24 11.24
C VAL A 241 -5.76 1.59 12.72
N SER A 242 -6.69 2.48 13.07
CA SER A 242 -6.97 2.78 14.48
C SER A 242 -7.51 1.55 15.24
N LEU A 243 -8.30 0.69 14.60
CA LEU A 243 -8.83 -0.53 15.21
C LEU A 243 -7.70 -1.50 15.58
N LEU A 244 -6.76 -1.72 14.66
CA LEU A 244 -5.59 -2.55 14.92
C LEU A 244 -4.64 -1.90 15.93
N SER A 245 -4.39 -0.59 15.80
CA SER A 245 -3.49 0.15 16.69
C SER A 245 -3.99 0.17 18.14
N GLU A 246 -5.30 0.25 18.35
CA GLU A 246 -5.90 0.16 19.68
C GLU A 246 -5.72 -1.23 20.30
N LYS A 247 -5.79 -2.29 19.48
CA LYS A 247 -5.47 -3.66 19.91
C LYS A 247 -4.00 -3.79 20.28
N TYR A 248 -3.08 -3.22 19.49
CA TYR A 248 -1.64 -3.25 19.76
C TYR A 248 -1.29 -2.50 21.06
N LYS A 249 -1.91 -1.34 21.27
CA LYS A 249 -1.68 -0.48 22.44
C LYS A 249 -2.26 -1.02 23.75
N SER A 250 -3.45 -1.60 23.70
CA SER A 250 -4.20 -1.99 24.92
C SER A 250 -4.30 -3.50 25.15
N GLY A 251 -3.86 -4.32 24.20
CA GLY A 251 -4.04 -5.77 24.20
C GLY A 251 -5.48 -6.24 23.94
N LYS A 252 -6.46 -5.32 23.83
CA LYS A 252 -7.88 -5.61 23.60
C LYS A 252 -8.43 -4.76 22.46
N SER A 253 -9.39 -5.29 21.72
CA SER A 253 -10.10 -4.48 20.71
C SER A 253 -11.04 -3.49 21.39
N ASN A 254 -10.95 -2.20 21.04
CA ASN A 254 -11.92 -1.18 21.44
C ASN A 254 -12.42 -0.42 20.20
N PRO A 255 -13.45 -0.97 19.50
CA PRO A 255 -13.95 -0.41 18.25
C PRO A 255 -14.51 1.01 18.36
N LEU A 256 -15.10 1.36 19.51
CA LEU A 256 -15.66 2.71 19.74
C LEU A 256 -14.56 3.76 19.78
N LYS A 257 -13.51 3.50 20.58
CA LYS A 257 -12.37 4.41 20.68
C LYS A 257 -11.59 4.47 19.37
N ALA A 258 -11.35 3.33 18.72
CA ALA A 258 -10.73 3.28 17.40
C ALA A 258 -11.52 4.09 16.35
N SER A 259 -12.86 3.97 16.36
CA SER A 259 -13.71 4.73 15.44
C SER A 259 -13.65 6.24 15.71
N TYR A 260 -13.61 6.64 16.98
CA TYR A 260 -13.42 8.03 17.37
C TYR A 260 -12.07 8.58 16.90
N VAL A 261 -10.97 7.85 17.13
CA VAL A 261 -9.63 8.26 16.69
C VAL A 261 -9.56 8.34 15.16
N GLY A 262 -10.10 7.36 14.44
CA GLY A 262 -10.18 7.37 12.97
C GLY A 262 -10.97 8.56 12.43
N PHE A 263 -12.09 8.93 13.09
CA PHE A 263 -12.85 10.14 12.77
C PHE A 263 -12.02 11.41 13.01
N VAL A 264 -11.39 11.54 14.18
CA VAL A 264 -10.55 12.71 14.50
C VAL A 264 -9.37 12.82 13.54
N SER A 265 -8.77 11.69 13.14
CA SER A 265 -7.70 11.68 12.14
C SER A 265 -8.17 12.24 10.80
N ASN A 266 -9.28 11.73 10.26
CA ASN A 266 -9.89 12.25 9.04
C ASN A 266 -10.30 13.72 9.15
N PHE A 267 -10.82 14.14 10.31
CA PHE A 267 -11.24 15.52 10.53
C PHE A 267 -10.05 16.48 10.51
N LYS A 268 -8.97 16.16 11.24
CA LYS A 268 -7.74 16.96 11.27
C LYS A 268 -7.04 16.98 9.91
N ALA A 269 -7.06 15.87 9.19
CA ALA A 269 -6.47 15.77 7.85
C ALA A 269 -7.15 16.69 6.82
N ARG A 270 -8.36 17.22 7.07
CA ARG A 270 -9.00 18.19 6.17
C ARG A 270 -8.22 19.50 6.03
N SER A 271 -7.47 19.90 7.07
CA SER A 271 -6.67 21.13 7.03
C SER A 271 -5.19 20.88 6.71
N THR A 272 -4.70 19.67 6.91
CA THR A 272 -3.27 19.33 6.69
C THR A 272 -3.02 18.49 5.45
N SER A 273 -4.06 17.89 4.87
CA SER A 273 -3.98 16.83 3.85
C SER A 273 -3.26 15.55 4.30
N GLU A 274 -2.91 15.43 5.59
CA GLU A 274 -2.20 14.27 6.14
C GLU A 274 -3.18 13.20 6.65
N TYR A 275 -3.85 12.55 5.70
CA TYR A 275 -4.72 11.39 5.99
C TYR A 275 -3.89 10.16 6.36
N SER A 276 -4.51 9.19 7.05
CA SER A 276 -3.87 7.94 7.51
C SER A 276 -3.14 7.19 6.38
N SER A 277 -3.77 7.10 5.22
CA SER A 277 -3.15 6.67 3.96
C SER A 277 -3.54 7.62 2.84
N LEU A 278 -2.67 7.70 1.83
CA LEU A 278 -2.82 8.61 0.69
C LEU A 278 -2.65 7.84 -0.62
N ILE A 279 -3.44 8.24 -1.62
CA ILE A 279 -3.30 7.80 -3.01
C ILE A 279 -2.58 8.92 -3.78
N TYR A 280 -1.49 8.59 -4.42
CA TYR A 280 -0.73 9.46 -5.30
C TYR A 280 -0.98 9.06 -6.74
N VAL A 281 -1.41 10.01 -7.57
CA VAL A 281 -1.51 9.84 -9.02
C VAL A 281 -0.28 10.49 -9.63
N LEU A 282 0.60 9.66 -10.19
CA LEU A 282 1.87 10.10 -10.77
C LEU A 282 1.82 9.95 -12.28
N LYS A 283 2.26 10.96 -13.00
CA LYS A 283 2.25 10.97 -14.47
C LYS A 283 3.64 10.81 -15.05
N ASN A 284 3.72 9.98 -16.08
CA ASN A 284 4.85 9.85 -16.98
C ASN A 284 4.67 10.83 -18.14
N TYR A 285 5.56 11.80 -18.27
CA TYR A 285 5.56 12.77 -19.36
C TYR A 285 6.33 12.25 -20.58
#